data_AF-A0A673YKG0-F1
#
_entry.id   AF-A0A673YKG0-F1
#
_cell.length_a   1.000
_cell.length_b   1.000
_cell.length_c   1.000
_cell.angle_alpha   90.00
_cell.angle_beta   90.00
_cell.angle_gamma   90.00
#
_symmetry.space_group_name_H-M   'P 1'
#
loop_
_entity.id
_entity.type
_entity.pdbx_description
1 polymer ?
#
loop_
_entity_poly.entity_id
_entity_poly.type
_entity_poly.pdbx_seq_one_letter_code
_entity_poly.pdbx_strand_id
1 'polypeptide(L)' 'MDEESTKAAIEDTTVGIYIIKDHVSEEPEDTGIILEGVKVLQNLGNVEFAVAMLFGLMYAMNLSYKTELRYKSFRRFLWN' A
#
# COMPACT_ATOMS: atom_id res chain seq x y z
N MET A 1 -7.57 17.32 -5.66
CA MET A 1 -7.87 15.88 -5.63
C MET A 1 -8.44 15.63 -4.25
N ASP A 2 -9.68 15.18 -4.16
CA ASP A 2 -10.42 15.19 -2.89
C ASP A 2 -9.97 14.00 -2.03
N GLU A 3 -9.83 14.19 -0.71
CA GLU A 3 -9.33 13.16 0.23
C GLU A 3 -10.09 11.83 0.12
N GLU A 4 -11.39 11.90 -0.17
CA GLU A 4 -12.26 10.73 -0.34
C GLU A 4 -11.87 9.89 -1.57
N SER A 5 -11.49 10.53 -2.68
CA SER A 5 -11.01 9.84 -3.87
C SER A 5 -9.66 9.16 -3.65
N THR A 6 -8.78 9.78 -2.86
CA THR A 6 -7.49 9.22 -2.47
C THR A 6 -7.67 8.01 -1.55
N LYS A 7 -8.60 8.09 -0.60
CA LYS A 7 -8.91 6.97 0.30
C LYS A 7 -9.49 5.78 -0.45
N ALA A 8 -10.44 6.01 -1.36
CA ALA A 8 -11.01 4.96 -2.20
C ALA A 8 -9.94 4.29 -3.10
N ALA A 9 -9.04 5.10 -3.69
CA ALA A 9 -7.93 4.57 -4.48
C ALA A 9 -6.95 3.72 -3.64
N ILE A 10 -6.69 4.13 -2.40
CA ILE A 10 -5.88 3.34 -1.47
C ILE A 10 -6.58 2.01 -1.17
N GLU A 11 -7.86 2.03 -0.81
CA GLU A 11 -8.65 0.83 -0.47
C GLU A 11 -8.72 -0.19 -1.63
N ASP A 12 -8.75 0.27 -2.89
CA ASP A 12 -8.74 -0.59 -4.09
C ASP A 12 -7.32 -1.11 -4.45
N THR A 13 -6.27 -0.53 -3.86
CA THR A 13 -4.88 -0.90 -4.18
C THR A 13 -4.45 -2.17 -3.43
N THR A 14 -4.16 -3.23 -4.16
CA THR A 14 -3.66 -4.49 -3.57
C THR A 14 -2.18 -4.41 -3.17
N VAL A 15 -1.32 -3.81 -4.00
CA VAL A 15 0.09 -3.54 -3.69
C VAL A 15 0.51 -2.29 -4.45
N GLY A 16 1.13 -1.32 -3.77
CA GLY A 16 1.59 -0.11 -4.44
C GLY A 16 2.47 0.78 -3.57
N ILE A 17 3.13 1.74 -4.22
CA ILE A 17 3.85 2.83 -3.57
C ILE A 17 3.05 4.10 -3.81
N TYR A 18 2.84 4.88 -2.77
CA TYR A 18 2.20 6.20 -2.89
C TYR A 18 3.20 7.29 -2.52
N ILE A 19 2.98 8.45 -3.12
CA ILE A 19 3.76 9.67 -2.88
C ILE A 19 2.76 10.78 -2.62
N ILE A 20 2.83 11.38 -1.43
CA ILE A 20 2.13 12.62 -1.11
C ILE A 20 3.09 13.75 -1.44
N LYS A 21 2.67 14.63 -2.33
CA LYS A 21 3.41 15.84 -2.66
C LYS A 21 2.65 17.01 -2.07
N ASP A 22 3.34 17.85 -1.31
CA ASP A 22 2.80 19.15 -0.96
C ASP A 22 2.74 20.00 -2.24
N HIS A 23 1.68 20.78 -2.41
CA HIS A 23 1.56 21.71 -3.53
C HIS A 23 2.58 22.86 -3.47
N VAL A 24 3.20 23.07 -2.31
CA VAL A 24 4.13 24.19 -2.05
C VAL A 24 5.60 23.78 -2.19
N SER A 25 5.94 22.49 -2.10
CA SER A 25 7.31 21.98 -2.13
C SER A 25 7.51 21.00 -3.29
N GLU A 26 8.64 21.10 -3.99
CA GLU A 26 9.03 20.09 -5.00
C GLU A 26 9.45 18.75 -4.35
N GLU A 27 9.75 18.76 -3.05
CA GLU A 27 10.10 17.57 -2.29
C GLU A 27 8.83 16.81 -1.86
N PRO A 28 8.82 15.47 -2.01
CA PRO A 28 7.69 14.65 -1.56
C PRO A 28 7.54 14.75 -0.03
N GLU A 29 6.34 15.12 0.42
CA GLU A 29 5.99 15.25 1.84
C GLU A 29 5.99 13.88 2.54
N ASP A 30 5.48 12.86 1.84
CA ASP A 30 5.45 11.49 2.34
C ASP A 30 5.59 10.49 1.19
N THR A 31 6.36 9.43 1.41
CA THR A 31 6.43 8.27 0.52
C THR A 31 6.19 7.02 1.35
N GLY A 32 5.31 6.14 0.88
CA GLY A 32 4.94 4.95 1.63
C GLY A 32 4.47 3.79 0.76
N ILE A 33 4.18 2.67 1.41
CA ILE A 33 3.77 1.42 0.78
C ILE A 33 2.36 1.05 1.24
N ILE A 34 1.54 0.64 0.30
CA ILE A 34 0.19 0.11 0.51
C ILE A 34 0.19 -1.38 0.19
N LEU A 35 -0.39 -2.17 1.07
CA LEU A 35 -0.70 -3.59 0.88
C LEU A 35 -2.15 -3.85 1.27
N GLU A 36 -2.92 -4.48 0.38
CA GLU A 36 -4.33 -4.86 0.57
C GLU A 36 -5.20 -3.72 1.12
N GLY A 37 -5.07 -2.53 0.55
CA GLY A 37 -5.83 -1.37 1.00
C GLY A 37 -5.30 -0.67 2.26
N VAL A 38 -4.19 -1.15 2.83
CA VAL A 38 -3.64 -0.65 4.10
C VAL A 38 -2.26 -0.03 3.88
N LYS A 39 -2.05 1.18 4.42
CA LYS A 39 -0.72 1.81 4.48
C LYS A 39 0.14 1.07 5.51
N VAL A 40 1.12 0.29 5.04
CA VAL A 40 1.98 -0.54 5.91
C VAL A 40 3.30 0.15 6.28
N LEU A 41 3.79 1.05 5.43
CA LEU A 41 4.96 1.88 5.67
C LEU A 41 4.69 3.31 5.19
N GLN A 42 5.20 4.29 5.94
CA GLN A 42 5.01 5.72 5.72
C GLN A 42 6.32 6.44 6.09
N ASN A 43 6.47 7.67 5.63
CA ASN A 43 7.60 8.55 5.86
C ASN A 43 8.95 7.93 5.43
N LEU A 44 8.97 7.28 4.27
CA LEU A 44 10.17 6.65 3.72
C LEU A 44 11.11 7.68 3.05
N GLY A 45 10.63 8.90 2.81
CA GLY A 45 11.41 10.02 2.27
C GLY A 45 11.75 9.93 0.79
N ASN A 46 11.96 8.72 0.25
CA ASN A 46 12.29 8.54 -1.16
C ASN A 46 11.70 7.27 -1.77
N VAL A 47 11.47 7.34 -3.09
CA VAL A 47 10.86 6.25 -3.86
C VAL A 47 11.80 5.05 -3.97
N GLU A 48 13.11 5.26 -4.09
CA GLU A 48 14.07 4.18 -4.22
C GLU A 48 14.10 3.29 -2.96
N PHE A 49 14.02 3.92 -1.78
CA PHE A 49 13.92 3.18 -0.52
C PHE A 49 12.57 2.49 -0.38
N ALA A 50 11.47 3.12 -0.79
CA ALA A 50 10.16 2.49 -0.82
C ALA A 50 10.11 1.26 -1.74
N VAL A 51 10.76 1.32 -2.91
CA VAL A 51 10.89 0.16 -3.81
C VAL A 51 11.69 -0.95 -3.14
N ALA A 52 12.84 -0.64 -2.53
CA ALA A 52 13.65 -1.62 -1.82
C ALA A 52 12.88 -2.28 -0.66
N MET A 53 12.16 -1.49 0.13
CA MET A 53 11.32 -1.97 1.24
C MET A 53 10.15 -2.82 0.73
N LEU A 54 9.54 -2.45 -0.40
CA LEU A 54 8.48 -3.25 -1.00
C LEU A 54 8.99 -4.63 -1.45
N PHE A 55 10.17 -4.71 -2.06
CA PHE A 55 10.80 -6.01 -2.37
C PHE A 55 11.12 -6.81 -1.11
N GLY A 56 11.60 -6.17 -0.05
CA GLY A 56 11.82 -6.81 1.25
C GLY A 56 10.53 -7.35 1.86
N LEU A 57 9.44 -6.58 1.81
CA LEU A 57 8.11 -6.98 2.26
C LEU A 57 7.55 -8.12 1.40
N MET A 58 7.64 -8.04 0.07
CA MET A 58 7.23 -9.11 -0.82
C MET A 58 8.03 -10.39 -0.57
N TYR A 59 9.32 -10.29 -0.26
CA TYR A 59 10.15 -11.43 0.09
C TYR A 59 9.76 -12.04 1.44
N ALA A 60 9.62 -11.21 2.48
CA ALA A 60 9.16 -11.64 3.80
C ALA A 60 7.75 -12.25 3.75
N MET A 61 6.85 -11.61 3.01
CA MET A 61 5.54 -12.12 2.69
C MET A 61 5.65 -13.42 1.92
N ASN A 62 6.43 -13.55 0.84
CA ASN A 62 6.54 -14.79 0.06
C ASN A 62 7.08 -15.97 0.90
N LEU A 63 7.99 -15.70 1.84
CA LEU A 63 8.41 -16.68 2.85
C LEU A 63 7.30 -17.04 3.85
N SER A 64 6.43 -16.08 4.20
CA SER A 64 5.25 -16.27 5.07
C SER A 64 3.95 -16.64 4.31
N TYR A 65 3.94 -16.60 2.98
CA TYR A 65 2.73 -16.67 2.12
C TYR A 65 2.33 -18.11 1.86
N LYS A 66 3.22 -19.08 2.18
CA LYS A 66 2.76 -20.42 2.51
C LYS A 66 2.15 -20.37 3.92
N THR A 67 0.82 -20.17 4.03
CA THR A 67 -0.16 -21.30 4.07
C THR A 67 -1.61 -20.84 4.22
N GLU A 68 -1.94 -19.61 4.68
CA GLU A 68 -3.30 -19.36 5.22
C GLU A 68 -4.19 -18.29 4.54
N LEU A 69 -3.68 -17.42 3.66
CA LEU A 69 -4.49 -16.29 3.16
C LEU A 69 -5.40 -16.60 1.95
N ARG A 70 -5.47 -17.87 1.51
CA ARG A 70 -6.30 -18.26 0.34
C ARG A 70 -7.80 -18.39 0.61
N TYR A 71 -8.33 -18.10 1.81
CA TYR A 71 -9.70 -18.54 2.16
C TYR A 71 -10.66 -17.61 2.89
N LYS A 72 -10.39 -16.30 3.09
CA LYS A 72 -11.34 -15.46 3.88
C LYS A 72 -11.87 -14.16 3.27
N SER A 73 -11.39 -13.68 2.14
CA SER A 73 -12.00 -12.49 1.49
C SER A 73 -13.04 -12.81 0.40
N PHE A 74 -13.22 -14.06 0.00
CA PHE A 74 -14.30 -14.44 -0.93
C PHE A 74 -15.66 -14.75 -0.24
N ARG A 75 -15.78 -14.53 1.08
CA ARG A 75 -17.04 -14.78 1.82
C ARG A 75 -17.82 -13.54 2.22
N ARG A 76 -17.37 -12.34 1.81
CA ARG A 76 -18.02 -11.06 2.11
C ARG A 76 -18.90 -10.55 0.95
N PHE A 77 -18.80 -11.13 -0.25
CA PHE A 77 -19.49 -10.66 -1.47
C PHE A 77 -20.75 -11.44 -1.86
N LEU A 78 -21.15 -12.47 -1.09
CA LEU A 78 -22.33 -13.30 -1.39
C LEU A 78 -23.53 -13.08 -0.45
N TRP A 79 -23.45 -12.13 0.48
CA TRP A 79 -24.58 -11.68 1.31
C TRP A 79 -24.45 -10.18 1.62
N ASN A 80 -24.69 -9.33 0.62
CA ASN A 80 -25.39 -8.05 0.77
C ASN A 80 -25.84 -7.56 -0.61
#